data_AF-A0ABC8R328-F1
#
_entry.id   AF-A0ABC8R328-F1
#
_cell.length_a   1.000
_cell.length_b   1.000
_cell.length_c   1.000
_cell.angle_alpha   90.00
_cell.angle_beta   90.00
_cell.angle_gamma   90.00
#
_symmetry.space_group_name_H-M   'P 1'
#
loop_
_entity.id
_entity.type
_entity.pdbx_description
1 polymer ?
#
loop_
_entity_poly.entity_id
_entity_poly.type
_entity_poly.pdbx_seq_one_letter_code
_entity_poly.pdbx_strand_id
1 'polypeptide(L)'
;MRELQNEHHMKAFGLQVAAAGYDRQGVADHANNLASKIRINLTNSLKAIGVDILTGTGMILGPQKVKYGSDNIITTKDIIIATGSVPSVPNGIEVDGKTVITSDHALKLEFVPEWIAIVGSGYIGLEFSDVYTALGSEVTFVEALDQLMPGFDPEIGKLAQRVLINPRKIDYHTGVYASKKFPAGKTVITSDHALKLEFVPEWIAIVGSGYIGLEFSDVYTALGSEVGTSHHF
;
A
#
# COMPACT_ATOMS: atom_id res chain seq x y z
N MET A 1 -8.88 1.83 18.84
CA MET A 1 -8.95 0.58 19.62
C MET A 1 -7.85 0.51 20.67
N ARG A 2 -6.57 0.50 20.29
CA ARG A 2 -5.42 0.58 21.20
C ARG A 2 -5.59 1.59 22.35
N GLU A 3 -5.89 2.85 22.02
CA GLU A 3 -6.07 3.91 23.04
C GLU A 3 -7.29 3.69 23.93
N LEU A 4 -8.40 3.22 23.35
CA LEU A 4 -9.65 2.96 24.10
C LEU A 4 -9.51 1.80 25.09
N GLN A 5 -8.56 0.89 24.85
CA GLN A 5 -8.23 -0.23 25.72
C GLN A 5 -7.15 0.12 26.76
N ASN A 6 -6.49 1.26 26.63
CA ASN A 6 -5.47 1.70 27.59
C ASN A 6 -6.14 2.35 28.81
N GLU A 7 -6.27 1.59 29.90
CA GLU A 7 -6.92 2.07 31.13
C GLU A 7 -6.29 3.35 31.70
N HIS A 8 -4.96 3.46 31.68
CA HIS A 8 -4.28 4.64 32.22
C HIS A 8 -4.60 5.88 31.38
N HIS A 9 -4.61 5.73 30.05
CA HIS A 9 -4.96 6.80 29.14
C HIS A 9 -6.43 7.24 29.31
N MET A 10 -7.37 6.29 29.41
CA MET A 10 -8.79 6.61 29.63
C MET A 10 -9.05 7.24 31.01
N LYS A 11 -8.38 6.76 32.06
CA LYS A 11 -8.47 7.34 33.41
C LYS A 11 -7.96 8.78 33.45
N ALA A 12 -6.95 9.14 32.65
CA ALA A 12 -6.46 10.51 32.56
C ALA A 12 -7.53 11.49 32.04
N PHE A 13 -8.50 11.01 31.25
CA PHE A 13 -9.68 11.76 30.83
C PHE A 13 -10.90 11.61 31.77
N GLY A 14 -10.75 10.89 32.89
CA GLY A 14 -11.85 10.60 33.81
C GLY A 14 -12.86 9.57 33.27
N LEU A 15 -12.49 8.79 32.26
CA LEU A 15 -13.36 7.79 31.64
C LEU A 15 -13.02 6.38 32.12
N GLN A 16 -14.05 5.57 32.35
CA GLN A 16 -13.93 4.13 32.58
C GLN A 16 -14.64 3.38 31.46
N VAL A 17 -13.87 2.66 30.65
CA VAL A 17 -14.38 1.86 29.53
C VAL A 17 -14.30 0.39 29.92
N ALA A 18 -15.45 -0.26 30.12
CA ALA A 18 -15.52 -1.64 30.60
C ALA A 18 -15.03 -2.66 29.56
N ALA A 19 -15.39 -2.47 28.28
CA ALA A 19 -14.89 -3.24 27.15
C ALA A 19 -14.99 -2.40 25.88
N ALA A 20 -13.87 -2.23 25.18
CA ALA A 20 -13.86 -1.63 23.86
C ALA A 20 -13.79 -2.75 22.81
N GLY A 21 -14.74 -2.74 21.89
CA GLY A 21 -14.79 -3.61 20.72
C GLY A 21 -14.94 -2.80 19.44
N TYR A 22 -14.77 -3.45 18.30
CA TYR A 22 -15.04 -2.86 17.01
C TYR A 22 -15.83 -3.84 16.15
N ASP A 23 -16.72 -3.32 15.31
CA ASP A 23 -17.32 -4.08 14.23
C ASP A 23 -16.42 -3.97 13.00
N ARG A 24 -15.78 -5.10 12.63
CA ARG A 24 -14.86 -5.15 11.50
C ARG A 24 -15.54 -4.74 10.19
N GLN A 25 -16.78 -5.21 9.97
CA GLN A 25 -17.50 -4.88 8.74
C GLN A 25 -17.85 -3.39 8.74
N GLY A 26 -18.30 -2.84 9.86
CA GLY A 26 -18.54 -1.41 10.03
C GLY A 26 -17.31 -0.54 9.75
N VAL A 27 -16.10 -0.96 10.16
CA VAL A 27 -14.85 -0.24 9.85
C VAL A 27 -14.55 -0.28 8.34
N ALA A 28 -14.63 -1.45 7.72
CA ALA A 28 -14.43 -1.61 6.28
C ALA A 28 -15.43 -0.79 5.46
N ASP A 29 -16.71 -0.86 5.82
CA ASP A 29 -17.79 -0.11 5.19
C ASP A 29 -17.59 1.40 5.34
N HIS A 30 -17.15 1.86 6.52
CA HIS A 30 -16.84 3.27 6.72
C HIS A 30 -15.74 3.76 5.78
N ALA A 31 -14.63 3.03 5.67
CA ALA A 31 -13.53 3.37 4.78
C ALA A 31 -13.97 3.39 3.30
N ASN A 32 -14.68 2.35 2.86
CA ASN A 32 -15.20 2.25 1.49
C ASN A 32 -16.19 3.38 1.16
N ASN A 33 -17.09 3.69 2.08
CA ASN A 33 -18.06 4.77 1.91
C ASN A 33 -17.40 6.15 1.84
N LEU A 34 -16.38 6.39 2.67
CA LEU A 34 -15.61 7.64 2.63
C LEU A 34 -14.88 7.80 1.30
N ALA A 35 -14.16 6.77 0.85
CA ALA A 35 -13.45 6.79 -0.43
C ALA A 35 -14.41 7.02 -1.61
N SER A 36 -15.56 6.33 -1.61
CA SER A 36 -16.61 6.49 -2.61
C SER A 36 -17.17 7.91 -2.63
N LYS A 37 -17.47 8.49 -1.46
CA LYS A 37 -17.97 9.87 -1.35
C LYS A 37 -16.95 10.88 -1.88
N ILE A 38 -15.67 10.76 -1.52
CA ILE A 38 -14.61 11.64 -2.02
C ILE A 38 -14.52 11.55 -3.55
N ARG A 39 -14.53 10.33 -4.11
CA ARG A 39 -14.50 10.11 -5.55
C ARG A 39 -15.70 10.75 -6.26
N ILE A 40 -16.91 10.55 -5.74
CA ILE A 40 -18.14 11.10 -6.32
C ILE A 40 -18.11 12.63 -6.28
N ASN A 41 -17.72 13.21 -5.14
CA ASN A 41 -17.65 14.66 -4.98
C ASN A 41 -16.63 15.27 -5.94
N LEU A 42 -15.43 14.70 -6.06
CA LEU A 42 -14.43 15.15 -7.03
C LEU A 42 -14.93 15.04 -8.47
N THR A 43 -15.57 13.92 -8.82
CA THR A 43 -16.17 13.72 -10.15
C THR A 43 -17.20 14.80 -10.46
N ASN A 44 -18.05 15.15 -9.50
CA ASN A 44 -19.06 16.19 -9.65
C ASN A 44 -18.42 17.59 -9.76
N SER A 45 -17.40 17.88 -8.96
CA SER A 45 -16.65 19.15 -9.05
C SER A 45 -15.99 19.33 -10.42
N LEU A 46 -15.39 18.28 -10.98
CA LEU A 46 -14.79 18.31 -12.32
C LEU A 46 -15.85 18.55 -13.40
N LYS A 47 -16.99 17.86 -13.34
CA LYS A 47 -18.11 18.09 -14.27
C LYS A 47 -18.67 19.51 -14.17
N ALA A 48 -18.78 20.04 -12.95
CA ALA A 48 -19.33 21.38 -12.72
C ALA A 48 -18.46 22.49 -13.34
N ILE A 49 -17.15 22.28 -13.48
CA ILE A 49 -16.23 23.21 -14.16
C ILE A 49 -16.07 22.91 -15.66
N GLY A 50 -16.87 21.99 -16.22
CA GLY A 50 -16.88 21.67 -17.65
C GLY A 50 -15.82 20.67 -18.11
N VAL A 51 -15.25 19.85 -17.21
CA VAL A 51 -14.33 18.77 -17.60
C VAL A 51 -15.12 17.56 -18.10
N ASP A 52 -14.83 17.12 -19.32
CA ASP A 52 -15.32 15.87 -19.88
C ASP A 52 -14.56 14.68 -19.27
N ILE A 53 -15.29 13.76 -18.63
CA ILE A 53 -14.72 12.55 -18.02
C ILE A 53 -14.99 11.37 -18.93
N LEU A 54 -13.94 10.90 -19.60
CA LEU A 54 -13.98 9.76 -20.51
C LEU A 54 -13.50 8.50 -19.78
N THR A 55 -14.41 7.54 -19.57
CA THR A 55 -14.11 6.32 -18.82
C THR A 55 -13.52 5.25 -19.76
N GLY A 56 -12.30 4.82 -19.48
CA GLY A 56 -11.64 3.71 -20.17
C GLY A 56 -10.11 3.83 -20.08
N THR A 57 -9.40 2.78 -20.47
CA THR A 57 -7.93 2.84 -20.60
C THR A 57 -7.56 3.75 -21.75
N GLY A 58 -6.72 4.76 -21.49
CA GLY A 58 -6.21 5.69 -22.49
C GLY A 58 -4.90 5.20 -23.10
N MET A 59 -4.73 5.35 -24.41
CA MET A 59 -3.52 5.04 -25.15
C MET A 59 -3.19 6.19 -26.11
N ILE A 60 -1.96 6.68 -26.07
CA ILE A 60 -1.48 7.68 -27.03
C ILE A 60 -1.17 6.95 -28.34
N LEU A 61 -1.86 7.32 -29.42
CA LEU A 61 -1.65 6.73 -30.75
C LEU A 61 -0.63 7.53 -31.60
N GLY A 62 -0.30 8.73 -31.15
CA GLY A 62 0.59 9.66 -31.83
C GLY A 62 0.39 11.08 -31.32
N PRO A 63 1.07 12.07 -31.92
CA PRO A 63 0.90 13.46 -31.56
C PRO A 63 -0.58 13.84 -31.57
N GLN A 64 -1.06 14.40 -30.46
CA GLN A 64 -2.42 14.95 -30.34
C GLN A 64 -3.56 13.92 -30.49
N LYS A 65 -3.28 12.62 -30.54
CA LYS A 65 -4.30 11.57 -30.71
C LYS A 65 -4.27 10.57 -29.57
N VAL A 66 -5.42 10.40 -28.92
CA VAL A 66 -5.60 9.46 -27.81
C VAL A 66 -6.78 8.55 -28.10
N LYS A 67 -6.54 7.24 -28.01
CA LYS A 67 -7.59 6.22 -27.97
C LYS A 67 -8.03 6.00 -26.53
N TYR A 68 -9.32 5.80 -26.28
CA TYR A 68 -9.81 5.38 -24.97
C TYR A 68 -10.93 4.33 -25.08
N GLY A 69 -11.01 3.46 -24.07
CA GLY A 69 -11.99 2.38 -24.04
C GLY A 69 -11.74 1.37 -25.16
N SER A 70 -12.79 0.84 -25.77
CA SER A 70 -12.65 -0.14 -26.86
C SER A 70 -12.05 0.49 -28.11
N ASP A 71 -12.64 1.56 -28.66
CA ASP A 71 -12.25 2.09 -29.99
C ASP A 71 -12.50 3.61 -30.18
N ASN A 72 -12.80 4.36 -29.12
CA ASN A 72 -13.01 5.80 -29.27
C ASN A 72 -11.69 6.53 -29.43
N ILE A 73 -11.63 7.51 -30.34
CA ILE A 73 -10.44 8.33 -30.58
C ILE A 73 -10.80 9.80 -30.41
N ILE A 74 -9.98 10.52 -29.66
CA ILE A 74 -10.07 11.97 -29.50
C ILE A 74 -8.82 12.65 -30.04
N THR A 75 -8.99 13.90 -30.44
CA THR A 75 -7.88 14.80 -30.78
C THR A 75 -7.77 15.87 -29.71
N THR A 76 -6.56 16.16 -29.23
CA THR A 76 -6.28 17.18 -28.21
C THR A 76 -5.01 17.93 -28.56
N LYS A 77 -4.93 19.21 -28.22
CA LYS A 77 -3.72 20.01 -28.45
C LYS A 77 -2.54 19.55 -27.59
N ASP A 78 -2.81 19.35 -26.30
CA ASP A 78 -1.82 19.04 -25.27
C ASP A 78 -2.22 17.75 -24.54
N ILE A 79 -1.22 16.96 -24.10
CA ILE A 79 -1.41 15.69 -23.38
C ILE A 79 -0.59 15.74 -22.08
N ILE A 80 -1.25 15.51 -20.94
CA ILE A 80 -0.60 15.33 -19.64
C ILE A 80 -0.70 13.85 -19.26
N ILE A 81 0.45 13.23 -18.96
CA ILE A 81 0.53 11.84 -18.53
C ILE A 81 0.52 11.80 -17.00
N ALA A 82 -0.53 11.21 -16.43
CA ALA A 82 -0.74 11.12 -14.99
C ALA A 82 -1.29 9.74 -14.57
N THR A 83 -0.66 8.66 -15.06
CA THR A 83 -1.12 7.27 -14.87
C THR A 83 -0.85 6.68 -13.49
N GLY A 84 -0.12 7.39 -12.64
CA GLY A 84 0.21 6.93 -11.28
C GLY A 84 1.20 5.76 -11.24
N SER A 85 1.17 4.99 -10.15
CA SER A 85 2.08 3.87 -9.86
C SER A 85 1.33 2.62 -9.41
N VAL A 86 1.97 1.46 -9.51
CA VAL A 86 1.42 0.15 -9.07
C VAL A 86 2.32 -0.55 -8.06
N PRO A 87 1.81 -1.21 -7.01
CA PRO A 87 2.64 -1.82 -5.97
C PRO A 87 3.75 -2.73 -6.52
N SER A 88 4.96 -2.61 -5.99
CA SER A 88 6.07 -3.49 -6.38
C SER A 88 5.96 -4.82 -5.64
N VAL A 89 5.85 -5.91 -6.40
CA VAL A 89 5.79 -7.28 -5.88
C VAL A 89 7.15 -7.96 -6.08
N PRO A 90 7.79 -8.49 -5.03
CA PRO A 90 9.07 -9.19 -5.16
C PRO A 90 8.99 -10.39 -6.11
N ASN A 91 10.06 -10.62 -6.86
CA ASN A 91 10.15 -11.71 -7.82
C ASN A 91 9.83 -13.08 -7.19
N GLY A 92 9.02 -13.86 -7.89
CA GLY A 92 8.60 -15.18 -7.44
C GLY A 92 7.43 -15.18 -6.47
N ILE A 93 6.98 -14.04 -5.94
CA ILE A 93 5.76 -13.94 -5.13
C ILE A 93 4.55 -13.68 -6.04
N GLU A 94 3.46 -14.42 -5.81
CA GLU A 94 2.19 -14.20 -6.50
C GLU A 94 1.17 -13.65 -5.51
N VAL A 95 0.52 -12.55 -5.89
CA VAL A 95 -0.59 -11.96 -5.13
C VAL A 95 -1.86 -12.73 -5.46
N ASP A 96 -2.49 -13.34 -4.44
CA ASP A 96 -3.72 -14.12 -4.59
C ASP A 96 -4.96 -13.40 -4.03
N GLY A 97 -4.77 -12.25 -3.36
CA GLY A 97 -5.83 -11.47 -2.74
C GLY A 97 -6.44 -12.11 -1.48
N LYS A 98 -5.85 -13.21 -0.99
CA LYS A 98 -6.36 -14.01 0.14
C LYS A 98 -5.31 -14.22 1.23
N THR A 99 -4.15 -14.75 0.87
CA THR A 99 -3.03 -15.01 1.80
C THR A 99 -1.84 -14.12 1.49
N VAL A 100 -1.69 -13.71 0.23
CA VAL A 100 -0.71 -12.73 -0.22
C VAL A 100 -1.48 -11.57 -0.84
N ILE A 101 -1.44 -10.44 -0.16
CA ILE A 101 -2.22 -9.25 -0.47
C ILE A 101 -1.31 -8.04 -0.71
N THR A 102 -1.81 -7.04 -1.42
CA THR A 102 -1.15 -5.72 -1.57
C THR A 102 -1.81 -4.69 -0.66
N SER A 103 -1.27 -3.47 -0.61
CA SER A 103 -1.91 -2.32 0.06
C SER A 103 -3.38 -2.12 -0.37
N ASP A 104 -3.70 -2.29 -1.66
CA ASP A 104 -5.06 -2.13 -2.18
C ASP A 104 -6.07 -3.12 -1.59
N HIS A 105 -5.60 -4.33 -1.29
CA HIS A 105 -6.38 -5.37 -0.65
C HIS A 105 -6.45 -5.13 0.86
N ALA A 106 -5.32 -4.76 1.49
CA ALA A 106 -5.22 -4.51 2.92
C ALA A 106 -6.15 -3.37 3.39
N LEU A 107 -6.36 -2.34 2.56
CA LEU A 107 -7.30 -1.24 2.84
C LEU A 107 -8.75 -1.70 3.03
N LYS A 108 -9.15 -2.81 2.42
CA LYS A 108 -10.54 -3.29 2.47
C LYS A 108 -10.90 -3.89 3.83
N LEU A 109 -9.91 -4.31 4.63
CA LEU A 109 -10.10 -4.84 5.99
C LEU A 109 -11.19 -5.94 6.09
N GLU A 110 -11.36 -6.72 5.02
CA GLU A 110 -12.30 -7.85 4.97
C GLU A 110 -11.93 -8.95 5.98
N PHE A 111 -10.69 -8.95 6.46
CA PHE A 111 -10.22 -9.80 7.53
C PHE A 111 -9.09 -9.10 8.30
N VAL A 112 -9.00 -9.33 9.61
CA VAL A 112 -7.90 -8.89 10.46
C VAL A 112 -7.24 -10.17 10.99
N PRO A 113 -6.07 -10.56 10.47
CA PRO A 113 -5.40 -11.78 10.90
C PRO A 113 -4.87 -11.66 12.33
N GLU A 114 -4.72 -12.80 13.00
CA GLU A 114 -4.04 -12.82 14.30
C GLU A 114 -2.56 -12.43 14.15
N TRP A 115 -1.94 -12.85 13.05
CA TRP A 115 -0.56 -12.52 12.71
C TRP A 115 -0.39 -12.21 11.21
N ILE A 116 0.32 -11.12 10.89
CA ILE A 116 0.60 -10.67 9.52
C ILE A 116 2.06 -10.31 9.32
N ALA A 117 2.64 -10.84 8.24
CA ALA A 117 3.96 -10.40 7.78
C ALA A 117 3.80 -9.23 6.81
N ILE A 118 4.57 -8.17 7.00
CA ILE A 118 4.59 -7.00 6.13
C ILE A 118 5.94 -6.95 5.41
N VAL A 119 5.93 -7.09 4.09
CA VAL A 119 7.14 -7.00 3.25
C VAL A 119 7.40 -5.54 2.91
N GLY A 120 8.51 -5.01 3.44
CA GLY A 120 8.92 -3.62 3.36
C GLY A 120 8.59 -2.83 4.63
N SER A 121 9.57 -2.08 5.12
CA SER A 121 9.47 -1.24 6.33
C SER A 121 9.39 0.27 6.02
N GLY A 122 9.03 0.63 4.78
CA GLY A 122 8.77 2.02 4.39
C GLY A 122 7.50 2.60 5.01
N TYR A 123 7.16 3.84 4.66
CA TYR A 123 6.02 4.57 5.24
C TYR A 123 4.69 3.80 5.12
N ILE A 124 4.41 3.17 3.96
CA ILE A 124 3.21 2.36 3.76
C ILE A 124 3.15 1.20 4.76
N GLY A 125 4.28 0.49 4.94
CA GLY A 125 4.37 -0.61 5.90
C GLY A 125 4.15 -0.15 7.34
N LEU A 126 4.70 1.00 7.72
CA LEU A 126 4.45 1.59 9.04
C LEU A 126 2.97 1.93 9.24
N GLU A 127 2.31 2.55 8.28
CA GLU A 127 0.89 2.91 8.35
C GLU A 127 0.01 1.66 8.54
N PHE A 128 0.22 0.62 7.73
CA PHE A 128 -0.52 -0.63 7.90
C PHE A 128 -0.19 -1.33 9.22
N SER A 129 1.07 -1.33 9.65
CA SER A 129 1.43 -1.91 10.95
C SER A 129 0.70 -1.22 12.09
N ASP A 130 0.49 0.11 12.01
CA ASP A 130 -0.26 0.84 13.01
C ASP A 130 -1.73 0.43 13.03
N VAL A 131 -2.36 0.32 11.85
CA VAL A 131 -3.74 -0.15 11.73
C VAL A 131 -3.90 -1.56 12.28
N TYR A 132 -3.11 -2.52 11.80
CA TYR A 132 -3.26 -3.93 12.16
C TYR A 132 -2.97 -4.18 13.64
N THR A 133 -1.90 -3.60 14.20
CA THR A 133 -1.63 -3.73 15.64
C THR A 133 -2.66 -2.99 16.50
N ALA A 134 -3.27 -1.91 16.00
CA ALA A 134 -4.37 -1.26 16.72
C ALA A 134 -5.64 -2.12 16.74
N LEU A 135 -5.83 -2.97 15.73
CA LEU A 135 -6.95 -3.91 15.63
C LEU A 135 -6.68 -5.29 16.28
N GLY A 136 -5.45 -5.51 16.77
CA GLY A 136 -5.07 -6.65 17.60
C GLY A 136 -4.09 -7.63 16.95
N SER A 137 -3.76 -7.46 15.67
CA SER A 137 -2.80 -8.32 14.99
C SER A 137 -1.40 -8.17 15.56
N GLU A 138 -0.67 -9.27 15.55
CA GLU A 138 0.77 -9.30 15.66
C GLU A 138 1.38 -9.07 14.27
N VAL A 139 2.41 -8.24 14.19
CA VAL A 139 3.01 -7.84 12.91
C VAL A 139 4.49 -8.22 12.90
N THR A 140 4.97 -8.69 11.76
CA THR A 140 6.42 -8.84 11.54
C THR A 140 6.82 -8.14 10.25
N PHE A 141 7.77 -7.21 10.33
CA PHE A 141 8.38 -6.64 9.14
C PHE A 141 9.42 -7.58 8.53
N VAL A 142 9.40 -7.68 7.22
CA VAL A 142 10.44 -8.31 6.41
C VAL A 142 11.03 -7.25 5.50
N GLU A 143 12.23 -6.81 5.83
CA GLU A 143 12.94 -5.75 5.15
C GLU A 143 14.17 -6.31 4.44
N ALA A 144 14.27 -6.02 3.14
CA ALA A 144 15.35 -6.51 2.31
C ALA A 144 16.68 -5.81 2.62
N LEU A 145 16.62 -4.55 3.04
CA LEU A 145 17.80 -3.75 3.41
C LEU A 145 18.21 -3.98 4.87
N ASP A 146 19.44 -3.64 5.21
CA ASP A 146 20.06 -3.96 6.51
C ASP A 146 19.45 -3.22 7.71
N GLN A 147 18.57 -2.26 7.47
CA GLN A 147 17.92 -1.44 8.49
C GLN A 147 16.45 -1.20 8.18
N LEU A 148 15.66 -0.96 9.24
CA LEU A 148 14.28 -0.51 9.11
C LEU A 148 14.18 0.90 8.56
N MET A 149 13.06 1.20 7.90
CA MET A 149 12.75 2.50 7.32
C MET A 149 13.86 3.03 6.42
N PRO A 150 14.35 2.21 5.47
CA PRO A 150 15.38 2.66 4.55
C PRO A 150 14.88 3.87 3.75
N GLY A 151 15.69 4.92 3.68
CA GLY A 151 15.35 6.18 3.01
C GLY A 151 14.81 7.27 3.93
N PHE A 152 14.47 6.95 5.19
CA PHE A 152 14.21 7.97 6.21
C PHE A 152 15.53 8.59 6.69
N ASP A 153 15.46 9.83 7.15
CA ASP A 153 16.54 10.42 7.93
C ASP A 153 16.84 9.52 9.16
N PRO A 154 18.12 9.23 9.48
CA PRO A 154 18.47 8.30 10.56
C PRO A 154 17.98 8.72 11.96
N GLU A 155 17.90 10.01 12.26
CA GLU A 155 17.39 10.48 13.56
C GLU A 155 15.87 10.32 13.64
N ILE A 156 15.18 10.66 12.55
CA ILE A 156 13.74 10.43 12.41
C ILE A 156 13.41 8.95 12.47
N GLY A 157 14.17 8.10 11.78
CA GLY A 157 13.99 6.64 11.81
C GLY A 157 14.15 6.07 13.23
N LYS A 158 15.15 6.51 14.00
CA LYS A 158 15.32 6.09 15.40
C LYS A 158 14.15 6.53 16.28
N LEU A 159 13.66 7.74 16.10
CA LEU A 159 12.50 8.24 16.85
C LEU A 159 11.23 7.46 16.47
N ALA A 160 10.99 7.25 15.18
CA ALA A 160 9.88 6.48 14.66
C ALA A 160 9.91 5.04 15.19
N GLN A 161 11.06 4.38 15.21
CA GLN A 161 11.19 3.04 15.79
C GLN A 161 10.81 3.03 17.28
N ARG A 162 11.28 4.02 18.05
CA ARG A 162 10.97 4.14 19.48
C ARG A 162 9.48 4.33 19.75
N VAL A 163 8.77 5.05 18.88
CA VAL A 163 7.37 5.46 19.11
C VAL A 163 6.36 4.53 18.42
N LEU A 164 6.70 4.03 17.23
CA LEU A 164 5.79 3.30 16.35
C LEU A 164 6.06 1.79 16.30
N ILE A 165 7.25 1.33 16.68
CA ILE A 165 7.62 -0.09 16.61
C ILE A 165 7.74 -0.69 18.01
N ASN A 166 8.70 -0.20 18.80
CA ASN A 166 9.04 -0.77 20.11
C ASN A 166 7.88 -0.95 21.11
N PRO A 167 6.88 -0.05 21.21
CA PRO A 167 5.79 -0.22 22.18
C PRO A 167 4.66 -1.11 21.67
N ARG A 168 4.75 -1.64 20.45
CA ARG A 168 3.69 -2.39 19.78
C ARG A 168 4.11 -3.84 19.59
N LYS A 169 3.15 -4.72 19.27
CA LYS A 169 3.41 -6.12 18.92
C LYS A 169 3.98 -6.26 17.51
N ILE A 170 5.16 -5.69 17.32
CA ILE A 170 5.87 -5.64 16.04
C ILE A 170 7.24 -6.29 16.22
N ASP A 171 7.48 -7.36 15.50
CA ASP A 171 8.83 -7.92 15.29
C ASP A 171 9.36 -7.50 13.91
N TYR A 172 10.65 -7.69 13.66
CA TYR A 172 11.23 -7.37 12.36
C TYR A 172 12.50 -8.14 12.03
N HIS A 173 12.71 -8.36 10.73
CA HIS A 173 13.93 -8.92 10.17
C HIS A 173 14.42 -8.06 9.01
N THR A 174 15.65 -7.57 9.13
CA THR A 174 16.35 -6.78 8.11
C THR A 174 17.38 -7.62 7.37
N GLY A 175 17.79 -7.21 6.18
CA GLY A 175 18.67 -7.98 5.31
C GLY A 175 18.02 -9.25 4.74
N VAL A 176 16.67 -9.31 4.73
CA VAL A 176 15.89 -10.47 4.32
C VAL A 176 15.07 -10.15 3.07
N TYR A 177 15.46 -10.74 1.95
CA TYR A 177 14.64 -10.71 0.74
C TYR A 177 13.44 -11.65 0.87
N ALA A 178 12.26 -11.17 0.48
CA ALA A 178 11.09 -12.03 0.40
C ALA A 178 11.09 -12.78 -0.94
N SER A 179 11.16 -14.11 -0.90
CA SER A 179 11.02 -14.97 -2.08
C SER A 179 10.24 -16.24 -1.75
N LYS A 180 9.46 -16.73 -2.71
CA LYS A 180 8.47 -17.80 -2.54
C LYS A 180 9.11 -19.21 -2.50
N LYS A 181 8.79 -20.01 -1.46
CA LYS A 181 8.79 -21.50 -1.52
C LYS A 181 7.53 -22.07 -0.85
N PHE A 182 6.84 -22.98 -1.55
CA PHE A 182 5.64 -23.68 -1.06
C PHE A 182 5.88 -25.20 -0.95
N PRO A 183 5.97 -25.73 0.27
CA PRO A 183 5.45 -27.05 0.59
C PRO A 183 4.24 -26.91 1.54
N ALA A 184 3.14 -27.59 1.20
CA ALA A 184 1.93 -27.81 2.01
C ALA A 184 1.70 -26.84 3.20
N GLY A 185 1.15 -25.66 2.92
CA GLY A 185 0.49 -24.82 3.94
C GLY A 185 1.35 -23.80 4.69
N LYS A 186 2.58 -23.50 4.24
CA LYS A 186 3.47 -22.50 4.89
C LYS A 186 4.14 -21.57 3.87
N THR A 187 4.12 -20.25 4.12
CA THR A 187 4.80 -19.27 3.25
C THR A 187 6.20 -18.95 3.75
N VAL A 188 7.21 -19.58 3.15
CA VAL A 188 8.61 -19.33 3.49
C VAL A 188 9.10 -18.02 2.86
N ILE A 189 9.70 -17.14 3.67
CA ILE A 189 10.43 -15.94 3.22
C ILE A 189 11.92 -16.23 3.44
N THR A 190 12.67 -16.55 2.38
CA THR A 190 14.08 -16.93 2.51
C THR A 190 15.02 -15.74 2.32
N SER A 191 15.90 -15.45 3.30
CA SER A 191 17.06 -14.60 3.04
C SER A 191 18.18 -15.39 2.35
N ASP A 192 18.92 -14.74 1.47
CA ASP A 192 20.11 -15.29 0.81
C ASP A 192 21.38 -15.16 1.69
N HIS A 193 21.25 -14.72 2.94
CA HIS A 193 22.36 -14.54 3.87
C HIS A 193 22.14 -15.30 5.18
N ALA A 194 22.61 -16.55 5.22
CA ALA A 194 22.80 -17.42 6.41
C ALA A 194 21.58 -17.74 7.31
N LEU A 195 20.51 -16.94 7.29
CA LEU A 195 19.30 -17.11 8.08
C LEU A 195 18.15 -17.56 7.17
N LYS A 196 17.83 -18.85 7.24
CA LYS A 196 16.52 -19.34 6.79
C LYS A 196 15.52 -19.05 7.90
N LEU A 197 14.66 -18.05 7.68
CA LEU A 197 13.51 -17.81 8.51
C LEU A 197 12.28 -18.40 7.81
N GLU A 198 11.68 -19.40 8.44
CA GLU A 198 10.42 -19.98 7.96
C GLU A 198 9.28 -19.32 8.72
N PHE A 199 8.56 -18.43 8.05
CA PHE A 199 7.33 -17.89 8.57
C PHE A 199 6.16 -18.75 8.11
N VAL A 200 5.10 -18.79 8.91
CA VAL A 200 3.82 -19.36 8.50
C VAL A 200 2.74 -18.32 8.71
N PRO A 201 2.72 -17.28 7.87
CA PRO A 201 1.72 -16.26 8.03
C PRO A 201 0.37 -16.80 7.67
N GLU A 202 -0.60 -16.43 8.48
CA GLU A 202 -1.98 -16.45 8.03
C GLU A 202 -2.08 -15.54 6.80
N TRP A 203 -1.44 -14.36 6.84
CA TRP A 203 -1.43 -13.36 5.76
C TRP A 203 -0.06 -12.68 5.57
N ILE A 204 0.26 -12.38 4.32
CA ILE A 204 1.39 -11.52 3.90
C ILE A 204 0.82 -10.28 3.21
N ALA A 205 1.17 -9.12 3.73
CA ALA A 205 0.96 -7.85 3.04
C ALA A 205 2.26 -7.41 2.34
N ILE A 206 2.17 -7.25 1.02
CA ILE A 206 3.20 -6.65 0.19
C ILE A 206 2.90 -5.17 0.06
N VAL A 207 3.79 -4.36 0.63
CA VAL A 207 3.61 -2.91 0.74
C VAL A 207 4.85 -2.20 0.21
N GLY A 208 5.03 -2.26 -1.10
CA GLY A 208 6.12 -1.56 -1.80
C GLY A 208 5.63 -0.29 -2.49
N SER A 209 6.48 0.75 -2.51
CA SER A 209 6.32 1.86 -3.43
C SER A 209 6.43 1.34 -4.86
N GLY A 210 5.44 1.70 -5.67
CA GLY A 210 5.31 1.19 -7.03
C GLY A 210 6.25 1.81 -8.06
N TYR A 211 6.26 1.21 -9.25
CA TYR A 211 6.81 1.85 -10.44
C TYR A 211 5.69 2.58 -11.21
N ILE A 212 6.05 3.55 -12.04
CA ILE A 212 5.11 4.24 -12.94
C ILE A 212 4.50 3.20 -13.89
N GLY A 213 3.17 3.19 -14.00
CA GLY A 213 2.43 2.17 -14.78
C GLY A 213 2.51 2.30 -16.30
N LEU A 214 3.53 3.00 -16.83
CA LEU A 214 3.84 3.08 -18.25
C LEU A 214 5.28 2.63 -18.43
N GLU A 215 5.53 1.69 -19.35
CA GLU A 215 6.88 1.59 -19.87
C GLU A 215 7.14 2.86 -20.69
N PHE A 216 8.12 3.68 -20.27
CA PHE A 216 8.46 4.92 -20.98
C PHE A 216 8.75 4.66 -22.47
N SER A 217 9.25 3.47 -22.81
CA SER A 217 9.42 2.98 -24.19
C SER A 217 8.15 3.10 -25.03
N ASP A 218 6.95 2.85 -24.48
CA ASP A 218 5.69 2.91 -25.23
C ASP A 218 5.31 4.34 -25.62
N VAL A 219 5.58 5.31 -24.73
CA VAL A 219 5.33 6.73 -24.98
C VAL A 219 6.32 7.29 -26.00
N TYR A 220 7.60 6.92 -25.87
CA TYR A 220 8.64 7.27 -26.84
C TYR A 220 8.36 6.70 -28.23
N THR A 221 7.94 5.43 -28.29
CA THR A 221 7.57 4.77 -29.55
C THR A 221 6.35 5.42 -30.20
N ALA A 222 5.36 5.83 -29.40
CA ALA A 222 4.17 6.50 -29.90
C ALA A 222 4.43 7.95 -30.37
N LEU A 223 5.32 8.70 -29.71
CA LEU A 223 5.54 10.13 -29.97
C LEU A 223 6.78 10.46 -30.81
N GLY A 224 7.69 9.50 -31.03
CA GLY A 224 8.87 9.67 -31.86
C GLY A 224 9.86 10.75 -31.39
N SER A 225 9.76 11.21 -30.13
CA SER A 225 10.61 12.27 -29.54
C SER A 225 10.64 12.19 -28.01
N GLU A 226 11.62 12.85 -27.38
CA GLU A 226 11.81 12.88 -25.93
C GLU A 226 10.61 13.49 -25.18
N VAL A 227 10.08 12.74 -24.22
CA VAL A 227 9.10 13.23 -23.25
C VAL A 227 9.83 14.14 -22.28
N GLY A 228 9.61 15.44 -22.37
CA GLY A 228 10.14 16.40 -21.40
C GLY A 228 9.56 16.14 -20.01
N THR A 229 10.36 15.63 -19.09
CA THR A 229 9.98 15.45 -17.69
C THR A 229 10.38 16.68 -16.88
N SER A 230 9.41 17.39 -16.29
CA SER A 230 9.70 18.33 -15.22
C SER A 230 9.79 17.56 -13.91
N HIS A 231 10.99 17.14 -13.52
CA HIS A 231 11.26 16.64 -12.17
C HIS A 231 11.40 17.83 -11.23
N HIS A 232 10.29 18.30 -10.69
CA HIS A 232 10.30 19.13 -9.49
C HIS A 232 9.71 18.29 -8.36
N PHE A 233 10.59 17.96 -7.41
CA PHE A 233 10.39 17.13 -6.22
C PHE A 233 9.24 17.63 -5.35
#